data_AF-K8F9E0-F1
#
_entry.id   AF-K8F9E0-F1
#
_cell.length_a   1.000
_cell.length_b   1.000
_cell.length_c   1.000
_cell.angle_alpha   90.00
_cell.angle_beta   90.00
_cell.angle_gamma   90.00
#
_symmetry.space_group_name_H-M   'P 1'
#
loop_
_entity.id
_entity.type
_entity.pdbx_description
1 polymer ?
#
loop_
_entity_poly.entity_id
_entity_poly.type
_entity_poly.pdbx_seq_one_letter_code
_entity_poly.pdbx_strand_id
1 'polypeptide(L)'
;MILYYNKQYFVSSGFAFAHADSSVDILAVEAVPVEHLDETVVRKMLSEHTAKFQAAKDDYEKATHQIGIDVSTAMVSAIETMGK
;
A
#
# COMPACT_ATOMS: atom_id res chain seq x y z
N MET A 1 22.50 -23.47 -8.09
CA MET A 1 22.24 -22.47 -7.03
C MET A 1 21.13 -21.56 -7.52
N ILE A 2 19.88 -21.89 -7.19
CA ILE A 2 18.73 -21.04 -7.53
C ILE A 2 18.68 -19.97 -6.44
N LEU A 3 19.04 -18.74 -6.79
CA LEU A 3 18.88 -17.59 -5.90
C LEU A 3 17.39 -17.23 -5.91
N TYR A 4 16.65 -17.64 -4.87
CA TYR A 4 15.29 -17.18 -4.65
C TYR A 4 15.36 -15.71 -4.22
N TYR A 5 15.21 -14.79 -5.17
CA TYR A 5 14.98 -13.37 -4.85
C TYR A 5 13.50 -13.23 -4.46
N ASN A 6 13.23 -13.23 -3.15
CA ASN A 6 11.92 -12.85 -2.63
C ASN A 6 11.77 -11.33 -2.77
N LYS A 7 11.12 -10.88 -3.85
CA LYS A 7 10.83 -9.46 -4.09
C LYS A 7 9.39 -9.16 -3.69
N GLN A 8 9.24 -8.26 -2.72
CA GLN A 8 7.94 -7.81 -2.23
C GLN A 8 7.61 -6.43 -2.80
N TYR A 9 6.38 -6.25 -3.26
CA TYR A 9 5.87 -5.01 -3.82
C TYR A 9 4.64 -4.54 -3.05
N PHE A 10 4.56 -3.24 -2.81
CA PHE A 10 3.33 -2.58 -2.38
C PHE A 10 2.57 -2.13 -3.62
N VAL A 11 1.29 -2.50 -3.72
CA VAL A 11 0.41 -2.17 -4.85
C VAL A 11 -0.70 -1.26 -4.36
N SER A 12 -0.89 -0.12 -5.03
CA SER A 12 -1.91 0.87 -4.62
C SER A 12 -3.33 0.42 -4.90
N SER A 13 -3.57 -0.12 -6.10
CA SER A 13 -4.85 -0.62 -6.58
C SER A 13 -4.64 -1.40 -7.89
N GLY A 14 -5.66 -2.12 -8.35
CA GLY A 14 -5.58 -2.86 -9.59
C GLY A 14 -6.57 -4.00 -9.71
N PHE A 15 -6.26 -4.91 -10.63
CA PHE A 15 -7.01 -6.15 -10.86
C PHE A 15 -6.07 -7.34 -10.92
N ALA A 16 -6.58 -8.50 -10.51
CA ALA A 16 -5.93 -9.79 -10.71
C ALA A 16 -6.87 -10.70 -11.49
N PHE A 17 -6.40 -11.26 -12.60
CA PHE A 17 -7.14 -12.22 -13.41
C PHE A 17 -6.42 -13.57 -13.36
N ALA A 18 -7.13 -14.60 -12.91
CA ALA A 18 -6.62 -15.97 -12.92
C ALA A 18 -7.27 -16.73 -14.09
N HIS A 19 -6.45 -17.47 -14.83
CA HIS A 19 -6.85 -18.17 -16.05
C HIS A 19 -6.84 -19.69 -15.87
N ALA A 20 -7.58 -20.40 -16.74
CA ALA A 20 -7.71 -21.86 -16.68
C ALA A 20 -6.40 -22.62 -16.92
N ASP A 21 -5.43 -21.99 -17.60
CA ASP A 21 -4.10 -22.53 -17.84
C ASP A 21 -3.12 -22.31 -16.66
N SER A 22 -3.64 -21.84 -15.52
CA SER A 22 -2.86 -21.50 -14.32
C SER A 22 -1.94 -20.27 -14.47
N SER A 23 -2.13 -19.45 -15.50
CA SER A 23 -1.53 -18.12 -15.56
C SER A 23 -2.34 -17.09 -14.76
N VAL A 24 -1.66 -16.02 -14.30
CA VAL A 24 -2.28 -14.90 -13.58
C VAL A 24 -1.75 -13.59 -14.11
N ASP A 25 -2.66 -12.69 -14.49
CA ASP A 25 -2.33 -11.31 -14.83
C ASP A 25 -2.61 -10.39 -13.64
N ILE A 26 -1.63 -9.61 -13.22
CA ILE A 26 -1.77 -8.59 -12.18
C ILE A 26 -1.58 -7.23 -12.84
N LEU A 27 -2.65 -6.45 -12.91
CA LEU A 27 -2.64 -5.09 -13.46
C LEU A 27 -2.70 -4.10 -12.30
N ALA A 28 -1.52 -3.65 -11.88
CA ALA A 28 -1.38 -2.62 -10.86
C ALA A 28 -1.42 -1.23 -11.51
N VAL A 29 -2.10 -0.27 -10.87
CA VAL A 29 -1.97 1.14 -11.23
C VAL A 29 -0.56 1.62 -10.89
N GLU A 30 -0.11 1.32 -9.67
CA GLU A 30 1.27 1.52 -9.24
C GLU A 30 1.74 0.30 -8.44
N ALA A 31 2.98 -0.12 -8.67
CA ALA A 31 3.65 -1.18 -7.93
C ALA A 31 5.05 -0.70 -7.54
N VAL A 32 5.29 -0.53 -6.25
CA VAL A 32 6.55 -0.01 -5.71
C VAL A 32 7.24 -1.13 -4.91
N PRO A 33 8.55 -1.39 -5.12
CA PRO A 33 9.29 -2.30 -4.24
C PRO A 33 9.18 -1.86 -2.79
N VAL A 34 8.84 -2.77 -1.87
CA VAL A 34 8.68 -2.41 -0.44
C VAL A 34 9.98 -1.83 0.13
N GLU A 35 11.13 -2.30 -0.35
CA GLU A 35 12.47 -1.80 0.00
C GLU A 35 12.71 -0.33 -0.36
N HIS A 36 11.90 0.26 -1.25
CA HIS A 36 11.97 1.68 -1.60
C HIS A 36 11.09 2.57 -0.72
N LEU A 37 10.28 1.99 0.17
CA LEU A 37 9.42 2.76 1.07
C LEU A 37 10.22 3.23 2.29
N ASP A 38 10.18 4.54 2.55
CA ASP A 38 10.76 5.12 3.76
C ASP A 38 9.75 5.10 4.90
N GLU A 39 10.06 4.34 5.96
CA GLU A 39 9.18 4.18 7.12
C GLU A 39 8.84 5.52 7.80
N THR A 40 9.81 6.44 7.89
CA THR A 40 9.59 7.74 8.55
C THR A 40 8.62 8.60 7.76
N VAL A 41 8.71 8.57 6.42
CA VAL A 41 7.81 9.30 5.53
C VAL A 41 6.40 8.69 5.59
N VAL A 42 6.28 7.37 5.54
CA VAL A 42 4.98 6.68 5.58
C VAL A 42 4.27 6.90 6.92
N ARG A 43 4.98 6.82 8.05
CA ARG A 43 4.41 7.10 9.37
C ARG A 43 3.98 8.56 9.50
N LYS A 44 4.73 9.49 8.90
CA LYS A 44 4.34 10.90 8.83
C LYS A 44 3.04 11.06 8.01
N MET A 45 2.92 10.43 6.85
CA MET A 45 1.70 10.42 6.05
C MET A 45 0.48 9.92 6.84
N LEU A 46 0.62 8.82 7.59
CA LEU A 46 -0.43 8.30 8.46
C LEU A 46 -0.90 9.35 9.49
N SER A 47 0.05 10.00 10.16
CA SER A 47 -0.26 11.07 11.12
C SER A 47 -0.96 12.26 10.45
N GLU A 48 -0.50 12.68 9.27
CA GLU A 48 -1.08 13.81 8.54
C GLU A 48 -2.52 13.52 8.08
N HIS A 49 -2.79 12.33 7.53
CA HIS A 49 -4.13 11.94 7.13
C HIS A 49 -5.07 11.77 8.33
N THR A 50 -4.57 11.26 9.46
CA THR A 50 -5.35 11.18 10.71
C THR A 50 -5.75 12.56 11.22
N ALA A 51 -4.82 13.52 11.24
CA ALA A 51 -5.11 14.88 11.64
C ALA A 51 -6.11 15.56 10.70
N LYS A 52 -5.94 15.38 9.38
CA LYS A 52 -6.85 15.94 8.37
C LYS A 52 -8.25 15.30 8.43
N PHE A 53 -8.35 14.00 8.71
CA PHE A 53 -9.63 13.32 8.93
C PHE A 53 -10.42 13.93 10.09
N GLN A 54 -9.74 14.27 11.19
CA GLN A 54 -10.36 14.92 12.35
C GLN A 54 -10.80 16.36 12.05
N ALA A 55 -10.08 17.06 11.17
CA ALA A 55 -10.35 18.44 10.78
C ALA A 55 -11.35 18.58 9.61
N ALA A 56 -11.70 17.49 8.94
CA ALA A 56 -12.57 17.47 7.76
C ALA A 56 -13.98 17.99 8.07
N LYS A 57 -14.54 18.76 7.14
CA LYS A 57 -15.81 19.48 7.35
C LYS A 57 -17.03 18.75 6.81
N ASP A 58 -16.82 17.81 5.91
CA ASP A 58 -17.87 16.99 5.30
C ASP A 58 -17.44 15.53 5.15
N ASP A 59 -18.40 14.69 4.78
CA ASP A 59 -18.19 13.24 4.66
C ASP A 59 -17.31 12.87 3.45
N TYR A 60 -17.24 13.73 2.43
CA TYR A 60 -16.38 13.50 1.27
C TYR A 60 -14.90 13.69 1.62
N GLU A 61 -14.58 14.77 2.34
CA GLU A 61 -13.24 15.02 2.89
C GLU A 61 -12.84 13.92 3.88
N LYS A 62 -13.76 13.49 4.75
CA LYS A 62 -13.53 12.35 5.65
C LYS A 62 -13.23 11.07 4.90
N ALA A 63 -14.03 10.72 3.89
CA ALA A 63 -13.80 9.52 3.08
C ALA A 63 -12.43 9.58 2.37
N THR A 64 -12.07 10.73 1.82
CA THR A 64 -10.76 10.93 1.17
C THR A 64 -9.60 10.73 2.15
N HIS A 65 -9.70 11.28 3.35
CA HIS A 65 -8.66 11.10 4.37
C HIS A 65 -8.66 9.70 4.97
N GLN A 66 -9.81 9.03 5.04
CA GLN A 66 -9.88 7.63 5.45
C GLN A 66 -9.12 6.72 4.49
N ILE A 67 -9.25 6.93 3.17
CA ILE A 67 -8.44 6.20 2.18
C ILE A 67 -6.94 6.43 2.44
N GLY A 68 -6.53 7.67 2.74
CA GLY A 68 -5.14 7.98 3.07
C GLY A 68 -4.64 7.27 4.35
N ILE A 69 -5.49 7.16 5.37
CA ILE A 69 -5.20 6.41 6.61
C ILE A 69 -5.03 4.92 6.30
N ASP A 70 -5.96 4.33 5.53
CA ASP A 70 -5.97 2.90 5.22
C ASP A 70 -4.73 2.51 4.39
N VAL A 71 -4.41 3.30 3.36
CA VAL A 71 -3.21 3.10 2.53
C VAL A 71 -1.95 3.24 3.36
N SER A 72 -1.81 4.32 4.15
CA SER A 72 -0.61 4.53 4.97
C SER A 72 -0.43 3.43 6.02
N THR A 73 -1.53 2.94 6.60
CA THR A 73 -1.50 1.81 7.56
C THR A 73 -1.04 0.52 6.88
N ALA A 74 -1.55 0.23 5.68
CA ALA A 74 -1.12 -0.92 4.90
C ALA A 74 0.36 -0.83 4.51
N MET A 75 0.86 0.36 4.17
CA MET A 75 2.28 0.59 3.88
C MET A 75 3.17 0.34 5.11
N VAL A 76 2.79 0.84 6.30
CA VAL A 76 3.52 0.55 7.55
C VAL A 76 3.58 -0.96 7.80
N SER A 77 2.45 -1.65 7.67
CA SER A 77 2.37 -3.10 7.85
C SER A 77 3.25 -3.87 6.85
N ALA A 78 3.28 -3.45 5.59
CA ALA A 78 4.13 -4.04 4.56
C ALA A 78 5.63 -3.90 4.91
N ILE A 79 6.05 -2.74 5.42
CA ILE A 79 7.43 -2.51 5.87
C ILE A 79 7.76 -3.43 7.06
N GLU A 80 6.87 -3.52 8.06
CA GLU A 80 7.08 -4.32 9.28
C GLU A 80 7.06 -5.86 9.05
N THR A 81 6.49 -6.29 7.93
CA THR A 81 6.40 -7.70 7.54
C THR A 81 7.43 -8.10 6.49
N MET A 82 8.19 -7.14 5.96
CA MET A 82 9.25 -7.39 4.99
C MET A 82 10.31 -8.34 5.59
N GLY A 83 10.57 -9.46 4.91
CA GLY A 83 11.58 -10.44 5.33
C GLY A 83 11.21 -11.41 6.46
N LYS A 84 9.95 -11.41 6.93
CA LYS A 84 9.37 -12.52 7.72
C LYS A 84 8.86 -13.62 6.78
#